data_AF-A0A812QY05-F1
#
_entry.id   AF-A0A812QY05-F1
#
_cell.length_a   1.000
_cell.length_b   1.000
_cell.length_c   1.000
_cell.angle_alpha   90.00
_cell.angle_beta   90.00
_cell.angle_gamma   90.00
#
_symmetry.space_group_name_H-M   'P 1'
#
loop_
_entity.id
_entity.type
_entity.pdbx_description
1 polymer ?
#
loop_
_entity_poly.entity_id
_entity_poly.type
_entity_poly.pdbx_seq_one_letter_code
_entity_poly.pdbx_strand_id
1 'polypeptide(L)'
;MSSAGEGEGDDPDWSEGTVTPRLEENALAEDNGGDVLSLTCFHSVCEGCLLNSARPGLRYTRDVQETGNLLIAFASRRDEAKLKCSIHRSEEENMQQNMWESALEAEKVEQQLQERPVPPDMFFEVSTPHESVPILDLGEHEASLVWHFLPQPCHPAMTDATGWHCVVTEHFVAGQGARQHVEFRAQSSTNGAPPQSLVFRFSQVDRLLGQLGQMSELRDVTLPRLPPKVTIRSTWAGRFDATFLQERQSLLTSFFEELCTILNGKYSAIGNVLDLCEPLGEFVASAARAGSTEELATVAAVEAAIRREEDRQIIASQDAEYEESLRQDELRRIAQAEKAEKERLVAEEEARQQKAAEEEAAALVEEQRLRRETFDRQHPLPEAGKPQATVRFRAASGATIQRTFAEDTQVSALFEFAAVADWDGPALGRPFDLRTSFPVTNLQGKESQTLREAGLCPSTMLLVAEHDD
;
A
#
# COMPACT_ATOMS: atom_id res chain seq x y z
N MET A 1 7.04 -54.60 42.14
CA MET A 1 8.27 -54.33 41.35
C MET A 1 7.77 -53.96 39.96
N SER A 2 7.80 -52.74 39.44
CA SER A 2 8.50 -51.49 39.77
C SER A 2 7.61 -50.33 39.26
N SER A 3 7.28 -49.38 40.13
CA SER A 3 7.83 -48.00 40.19
C SER A 3 7.17 -47.01 39.23
N ALA A 4 6.32 -46.19 39.83
CA ALA A 4 5.80 -44.94 39.31
C ALA A 4 6.93 -43.92 39.06
N GLY A 5 6.73 -43.06 38.08
CA GLY A 5 7.49 -41.84 37.85
C GLY A 5 6.49 -40.72 37.62
N GLU A 6 6.24 -39.96 38.68
CA GLU A 6 5.53 -38.68 38.67
C GLU A 6 6.51 -37.62 38.13
N GLY A 7 6.05 -36.83 37.14
CA GLY A 7 6.76 -35.67 36.64
C GLY A 7 5.85 -34.46 36.80
N GLU A 8 6.05 -33.72 37.88
CA GLU A 8 5.58 -32.35 38.08
C GLU A 8 6.25 -31.45 37.04
N GLY A 9 5.44 -30.82 36.19
CA GLY A 9 5.84 -29.72 35.33
C GLY A 9 5.11 -28.47 35.80
N ASP A 10 5.89 -27.52 36.31
CA ASP A 10 5.45 -26.18 36.72
C ASP A 10 4.93 -25.39 35.51
N ASP A 11 3.64 -25.05 35.53
CA ASP A 11 3.03 -24.07 34.62
C ASP A 11 3.30 -22.64 35.14
N PRO A 12 3.83 -21.71 34.32
CA PRO A 12 3.97 -20.32 34.73
C PRO A 12 2.62 -19.58 34.71
N ASP A 13 2.27 -19.07 35.89
CA ASP A 13 1.16 -18.19 36.22
C ASP A 13 1.21 -16.88 35.40
N TRP A 14 0.39 -16.80 34.35
CA TRP A 14 0.08 -15.54 33.67
C TRP A 14 -1.06 -14.85 34.40
N SER A 15 -0.75 -14.17 35.50
CA SER A 15 -1.71 -13.30 36.18
C SER A 15 -2.09 -12.14 35.26
N GLU A 16 -3.34 -12.14 34.82
CA GLU A 16 -4.01 -11.09 34.08
C GLU A 16 -4.03 -9.77 34.88
N GLY A 17 -3.30 -8.77 34.39
CA GLY A 17 -3.41 -7.39 34.86
C GLY A 17 -4.66 -6.72 34.27
N THR A 18 -5.79 -6.82 34.96
CA THR A 18 -7.00 -6.06 34.62
C THR A 18 -6.80 -4.58 34.96
N VAL A 19 -6.46 -3.77 33.96
CA VAL A 19 -6.47 -2.30 34.07
C VAL A 19 -7.89 -1.81 33.80
N THR A 20 -8.64 -1.52 34.84
CA THR A 20 -9.90 -0.77 34.76
C THR A 20 -9.62 0.73 34.65
N PRO A 21 -10.12 1.46 33.65
CA PRO A 21 -10.14 2.91 33.70
C PRO A 21 -11.25 3.38 34.65
N ARG A 22 -10.84 4.18 35.63
CA ARG A 22 -11.64 4.88 36.63
C ARG A 22 -12.48 5.95 35.93
N LEU A 23 -13.79 5.71 35.85
CA LEU A 23 -14.80 6.72 35.54
C LEU A 23 -14.94 7.64 36.77
N GLU A 24 -14.44 8.86 36.67
CA GLU A 24 -14.82 9.93 37.60
C GLU A 24 -16.14 10.55 37.11
N GLU A 25 -17.19 10.28 37.88
CA GLU A 25 -18.40 11.10 37.96
C GLU A 25 -18.01 12.51 38.43
N ASN A 26 -18.36 13.53 37.65
CA ASN A 26 -18.58 14.87 38.17
C ASN A 26 -19.94 15.37 37.68
N ALA A 27 -20.86 15.43 38.63
CA ALA A 27 -22.21 15.94 38.46
C ALA A 27 -22.21 17.48 38.47
N LEU A 28 -22.95 18.02 37.50
CA LEU A 28 -23.93 19.11 37.63
C LEU A 28 -23.59 20.31 38.53
N ALA A 29 -23.39 21.46 37.88
CA ALA A 29 -23.99 22.71 38.32
C ALA A 29 -24.50 23.47 37.10
N GLU A 30 -25.82 23.66 37.08
CA GLU A 30 -26.56 24.55 36.19
C GLU A 30 -26.13 26.00 36.47
N ASP A 31 -25.92 26.81 35.43
CA ASP A 31 -26.42 28.18 35.47
C ASP A 31 -26.73 28.72 34.06
N ASN A 32 -27.79 29.51 34.01
CA ASN A 32 -28.49 30.01 32.84
C ASN A 32 -27.89 31.33 32.32
N GLY A 33 -28.12 31.59 31.03
CA GLY A 33 -27.98 32.89 30.37
C GLY A 33 -26.91 32.84 29.27
N GLY A 34 -27.23 32.90 27.99
CA GLY A 34 -28.14 33.84 27.33
C GLY A 34 -27.30 34.65 26.33
N ASP A 35 -27.88 34.89 25.16
CA ASP A 35 -27.41 35.72 24.04
C ASP A 35 -26.36 35.09 23.08
N VAL A 36 -26.67 34.75 21.81
CA VAL A 36 -27.19 35.52 20.64
C VAL A 36 -26.05 36.11 19.80
N LEU A 37 -26.04 35.72 18.51
CA LEU A 37 -25.22 36.19 17.35
C LEU A 37 -23.81 35.58 17.25
N SER A 38 -23.24 35.26 16.10
CA SER A 38 -23.66 35.21 14.69
C SER A 38 -22.52 34.55 13.93
N LEU A 39 -22.82 33.66 12.98
CA LEU A 39 -21.86 33.14 12.01
C LEU A 39 -21.17 34.29 11.24
N THR A 40 -19.83 34.28 11.21
CA THR A 40 -19.06 34.96 10.16
C THR A 40 -17.99 34.03 9.63
N CYS A 41 -18.17 33.65 8.36
CA CYS A 41 -17.18 33.02 7.51
C CYS A 41 -16.01 33.97 7.26
N PHE A 42 -14.78 33.47 7.38
CA PHE A 42 -13.58 34.13 6.88
C PHE A 42 -13.49 33.90 5.36
N HIS A 43 -13.58 34.97 4.59
CA HIS A 43 -13.02 35.07 3.24
C HIS A 43 -12.01 36.21 3.25
N SER A 44 -10.75 35.85 3.01
CA SER A 44 -9.63 36.77 2.82
C SER A 44 -9.67 37.30 1.39
N VAL A 45 -9.91 38.60 1.21
CA VAL A 45 -9.61 39.31 -0.04
C VAL A 45 -8.87 40.61 0.29
N CYS A 46 -7.72 40.73 -0.38
CA CYS A 46 -6.88 41.88 -0.67
C CYS A 46 -7.45 43.28 -0.40
N GLU A 47 -6.78 44.01 0.49
CA GLU A 47 -6.77 45.47 0.50
C GLU A 47 -5.58 46.00 -0.32
N GLY A 48 -5.88 46.84 -1.30
CA GLY A 48 -4.88 47.61 -2.03
C GLY A 48 -5.56 48.56 -3.02
N CYS A 49 -5.40 49.86 -2.78
CA CYS A 49 -5.78 51.01 -3.62
C CYS A 49 -7.21 51.55 -3.47
N LEU A 50 -7.39 52.52 -2.58
CA LEU A 50 -8.16 53.74 -2.88
C LEU A 50 -7.55 54.95 -2.15
N LEU A 51 -7.20 55.98 -2.92
CA LEU A 51 -7.26 57.37 -2.46
C LEU A 51 -7.79 58.29 -3.57
N ASN A 52 -9.01 58.74 -3.29
CA ASN A 52 -9.83 59.83 -3.80
C ASN A 52 -9.14 61.03 -4.50
N SER A 53 -9.82 61.56 -5.52
CA SER A 53 -10.40 62.93 -5.43
C SER A 53 -11.47 63.22 -6.50
N ALA A 54 -12.72 63.36 -6.01
CA ALA A 54 -13.77 64.34 -6.33
C ALA A 54 -13.94 64.93 -7.76
N ARG A 55 -15.17 64.82 -8.29
CA ARG A 55 -16.01 65.96 -8.74
C ARG A 55 -17.49 65.55 -8.94
N PRO A 56 -18.47 66.47 -8.75
CA PRO A 56 -19.88 66.12 -8.66
C PRO A 56 -20.66 66.44 -9.95
N GLY A 57 -21.78 65.72 -10.12
CA GLY A 57 -22.97 66.23 -10.80
C GLY A 57 -23.34 65.51 -12.09
N LEU A 58 -24.40 64.72 -12.05
CA LEU A 58 -25.57 64.83 -12.94
C LEU A 58 -26.56 63.69 -12.63
N ARG A 59 -27.81 64.07 -12.35
CA ARG A 59 -28.95 63.17 -12.36
C ARG A 59 -29.22 62.74 -13.80
N TYR A 60 -29.36 61.44 -14.05
CA TYR A 60 -30.15 60.93 -15.17
C TYR A 60 -30.72 59.56 -14.81
N THR A 61 -32.02 59.43 -15.04
CA THR A 61 -32.84 58.23 -14.93
C THR A 61 -32.41 57.16 -15.94
N ARG A 62 -32.29 55.89 -15.56
CA ARG A 62 -32.82 54.78 -16.37
C ARG A 62 -32.82 53.41 -15.67
N ASP A 63 -34.01 52.84 -15.71
CA ASP A 63 -34.37 51.44 -15.55
C ASP A 63 -33.65 50.47 -16.51
N VAL A 64 -33.53 49.23 -16.02
CA VAL A 64 -33.60 47.95 -16.77
C VAL A 64 -32.52 47.73 -17.84
N GLN A 65 -31.33 47.30 -17.41
CA GLN A 65 -30.36 46.62 -18.29
C GLN A 65 -29.38 45.65 -17.59
N GLU A 66 -29.67 45.18 -16.37
CA GLU A 66 -28.74 44.32 -15.61
C GLU A 66 -28.98 42.81 -15.73
N THR A 67 -30.07 42.35 -16.35
CA THR A 67 -30.34 40.90 -16.51
C THR A 67 -29.78 40.29 -17.80
N GLY A 68 -29.28 41.10 -18.74
CA GLY A 68 -28.69 40.62 -20.00
C GLY A 68 -27.19 40.26 -19.91
N ASN A 69 -26.43 40.94 -19.04
CA ASN A 69 -24.97 40.75 -18.96
C ASN A 69 -24.55 39.54 -18.11
N LEU A 70 -25.41 39.06 -17.21
CA LEU A 70 -25.11 37.86 -16.42
C LEU A 70 -25.21 36.56 -17.25
N LEU A 71 -26.12 36.49 -18.23
CA LEU A 71 -26.26 35.29 -19.07
C LEU A 71 -25.09 35.12 -20.07
N ILE A 72 -24.54 36.23 -20.57
CA ILE A 72 -23.39 36.20 -21.49
C ILE A 72 -22.11 35.77 -20.76
N ALA A 73 -21.93 36.20 -19.50
CA ALA A 73 -20.79 35.78 -18.68
C ALA A 73 -20.82 34.29 -18.31
N PHE A 74 -22.00 33.70 -18.11
CA PHE A 74 -22.15 32.26 -17.85
C PHE A 74 -21.94 31.40 -19.10
N ALA A 75 -22.35 31.86 -20.28
CA ALA A 75 -22.06 31.18 -21.54
C ALA A 75 -20.54 31.13 -21.81
N SER A 76 -19.82 32.25 -21.60
CA SER A 76 -18.38 32.33 -21.84
C SER A 76 -17.54 31.42 -20.92
N ARG A 77 -17.95 31.24 -19.65
CA ARG A 77 -17.23 30.33 -18.72
C ARG A 77 -17.47 28.85 -19.01
N ARG A 78 -18.63 28.50 -19.57
CA ARG A 78 -18.95 27.12 -19.93
C ARG A 78 -18.17 26.66 -21.17
N ASP A 79 -17.92 27.59 -22.10
CA ASP A 79 -17.10 27.30 -23.27
C ASP A 79 -15.59 27.23 -22.93
N GLU A 80 -15.10 28.03 -21.98
CA GLU A 80 -13.73 27.86 -21.44
C GLU A 80 -13.51 26.52 -20.73
N ALA A 81 -14.49 26.05 -19.94
CA ALA A 81 -14.40 24.76 -19.27
C ALA A 81 -14.38 23.58 -20.27
N LYS A 82 -15.17 23.68 -21.35
CA LYS A 82 -15.15 22.70 -22.44
C LYS A 82 -13.82 22.72 -23.20
N LEU A 83 -13.24 23.90 -23.44
CA LEU A 83 -11.94 24.02 -24.10
C LEU A 83 -10.83 23.40 -23.23
N LYS A 84 -10.84 23.67 -21.92
CA LYS A 84 -9.85 23.09 -20.98
C LYS A 84 -9.95 21.57 -20.89
N CYS A 85 -11.15 21.00 -20.83
CA CYS A 85 -11.31 19.53 -20.88
C CYS A 85 -10.86 18.93 -22.21
N SER A 86 -11.07 19.63 -23.34
CA SER A 86 -10.63 19.16 -24.65
C SER A 86 -9.11 19.18 -24.80
N ILE A 87 -8.43 20.19 -24.24
CA ILE A 87 -6.97 20.26 -24.25
C ILE A 87 -6.38 19.16 -23.36
N HIS A 88 -6.94 18.96 -22.17
CA HIS A 88 -6.44 17.94 -21.24
C HIS A 88 -6.60 16.51 -21.79
N ARG A 89 -7.72 16.22 -22.47
CA ARG A 89 -7.92 14.93 -23.17
C ARG A 89 -6.93 14.76 -24.33
N SER A 90 -6.65 15.82 -25.08
CA SER A 90 -5.68 15.77 -26.18
C SER A 90 -4.25 15.56 -25.68
N GLU A 91 -3.88 16.11 -24.52
CA GLU A 91 -2.56 15.91 -23.92
C GLU A 91 -2.39 14.48 -23.39
N GLU A 92 -3.44 13.89 -22.79
CA GLU A 92 -3.43 12.48 -22.37
C GLU A 92 -3.31 11.52 -23.56
N GLU A 93 -4.05 11.74 -24.64
CA GLU A 93 -3.96 10.93 -25.86
C GLU A 93 -2.55 11.01 -26.48
N ASN A 94 -1.94 12.21 -26.49
CA ASN A 94 -0.59 12.40 -27.02
C ASN A 94 0.48 11.74 -26.13
N MET A 95 0.28 11.75 -24.80
CA MET A 95 1.18 11.07 -23.86
C MET A 95 1.09 9.55 -23.99
N GLN A 96 -0.12 9.00 -24.14
CA GLN A 96 -0.32 7.57 -24.39
C GLN A 96 0.31 7.13 -25.71
N GLN A 97 0.21 7.94 -26.76
CA GLN A 97 0.83 7.66 -28.06
C GLN A 97 2.36 7.67 -27.97
N ASN A 98 2.96 8.64 -27.28
CA ASN A 98 4.41 8.70 -27.08
C ASN A 98 4.95 7.52 -26.25
N MET A 99 4.22 7.07 -25.22
CA MET A 99 4.61 5.88 -24.46
C MET A 99 4.59 4.61 -25.33
N TRP A 100 3.55 4.47 -26.16
CA TRP A 100 3.43 3.31 -27.05
C TRP A 100 4.54 3.30 -28.10
N GLU A 101 4.88 4.45 -28.70
CA GLU A 101 6.00 4.56 -29.64
C GLU A 101 7.35 4.24 -28.97
N SER A 102 7.57 4.70 -27.74
CA SER A 102 8.79 4.41 -26.97
C SER A 102 8.94 2.91 -26.65
N ALA A 103 7.84 2.24 -26.29
CA ALA A 103 7.84 0.79 -26.04
C ALA A 103 8.19 0.00 -27.31
N LEU A 104 7.68 0.45 -28.46
CA LEU A 104 7.93 -0.19 -29.76
C LEU A 104 9.36 0.03 -30.26
N GLU A 105 9.99 1.17 -29.91
CA GLU A 105 11.42 1.39 -30.15
C GLU A 105 12.30 0.52 -29.25
N ALA A 106 11.93 0.34 -27.97
CA ALA A 106 12.65 -0.54 -27.06
C ALA A 106 12.67 -2.00 -27.55
N GLU A 107 11.51 -2.51 -28.01
CA GLU A 107 11.40 -3.87 -28.57
C GLU A 107 12.26 -4.05 -29.84
N LYS A 108 12.34 -3.01 -30.69
CA LYS A 108 13.22 -3.03 -31.87
C LYS A 108 14.71 -3.07 -31.52
N VAL A 109 15.11 -2.36 -30.47
CA VAL A 109 16.51 -2.38 -29.99
C VAL A 109 16.85 -3.76 -29.43
N GLU A 110 15.92 -4.40 -28.71
CA GLU A 110 16.11 -5.74 -28.18
C GLU A 110 16.23 -6.79 -29.30
N GLN A 111 15.38 -6.71 -30.34
CA GLN A 111 15.52 -7.57 -31.53
C GLN A 111 16.85 -7.34 -32.26
N GLN A 112 17.31 -6.09 -32.41
CA GLN A 112 18.62 -5.82 -33.02
C GLN A 112 19.80 -6.37 -32.22
N LEU A 113 19.68 -6.44 -30.89
CA LEU A 113 20.70 -7.03 -30.03
C LEU A 113 20.71 -8.56 -30.16
N GLN A 114 19.54 -9.19 -30.32
CA GLN A 114 19.44 -10.64 -30.54
C GLN A 114 19.95 -11.08 -31.92
N GLU A 115 19.80 -10.23 -32.95
CA GLU A 115 20.26 -10.54 -34.31
C GLU A 115 21.74 -10.23 -34.58
N ARG A 116 22.47 -9.66 -33.61
CA ARG A 116 23.91 -9.42 -33.79
C ARG A 116 24.66 -10.75 -33.78
N PRO A 117 25.26 -11.17 -34.92
CA PRO A 117 26.05 -12.39 -34.94
C PRO A 117 27.26 -12.22 -34.03
N VAL A 118 27.41 -13.14 -33.08
CA VAL A 118 28.60 -13.22 -32.21
C VAL A 118 29.82 -13.35 -33.14
N PRO A 119 30.81 -12.46 -33.04
CA PRO A 119 31.98 -12.53 -33.90
C PRO A 119 32.70 -13.87 -33.68
N PRO A 120 33.11 -14.58 -34.74
CA PRO A 120 33.60 -15.96 -34.66
C PRO A 120 34.95 -16.16 -33.95
N ASP A 121 35.56 -15.14 -33.34
CA ASP A 121 36.93 -15.19 -32.80
C ASP A 121 37.07 -14.83 -31.31
N MET A 122 36.01 -14.95 -30.49
CA MET A 122 36.15 -14.89 -29.03
C MET A 122 35.98 -16.26 -28.38
N PHE A 123 36.97 -17.14 -28.62
CA PHE A 123 37.24 -18.29 -27.74
C PHE A 123 37.92 -17.77 -26.48
N PHE A 124 37.18 -17.65 -25.38
CA PHE A 124 37.77 -17.57 -24.05
C PHE A 124 38.18 -18.98 -23.63
N GLU A 125 39.49 -19.23 -23.64
CA GLU A 125 40.09 -20.44 -23.07
C GLU A 125 39.96 -20.36 -21.54
N VAL A 126 38.84 -20.89 -21.01
CA VAL A 126 38.64 -21.06 -19.58
C VAL A 126 39.53 -22.21 -19.12
N SER A 127 40.75 -21.86 -18.67
CA SER A 127 41.59 -22.78 -17.92
C SER A 127 40.93 -23.06 -16.57
N THR A 128 40.39 -24.27 -16.40
CA THR A 128 39.96 -24.79 -15.11
C THR A 128 41.17 -25.32 -14.33
N PRO A 129 41.45 -24.84 -13.12
CA PRO A 129 42.24 -25.62 -12.18
C PRO A 129 41.32 -26.65 -11.52
N HIS A 130 41.73 -27.92 -11.63
CA HIS A 130 41.31 -28.98 -10.74
C HIS A 130 41.59 -28.56 -9.29
N GLU A 131 40.55 -28.36 -8.49
CA GLU A 131 40.48 -28.90 -7.13
C GLU A 131 39.07 -28.78 -6.57
N SER A 132 38.61 -29.91 -6.06
CA SER A 132 37.28 -30.19 -5.54
C SER A 132 37.03 -29.51 -4.20
N VAL A 133 35.97 -28.69 -4.12
CA VAL A 133 35.34 -28.26 -2.85
C VAL A 133 33.81 -28.30 -3.06
N PRO A 134 33.02 -28.83 -2.10
CA PRO A 134 31.61 -29.09 -2.31
C PRO A 134 30.76 -27.82 -2.36
N ILE A 135 29.77 -27.88 -3.24
CA ILE A 135 28.72 -26.90 -3.51
C ILE A 135 27.90 -26.68 -2.24
N LEU A 136 27.91 -25.45 -1.72
CA LEU A 136 26.83 -24.90 -0.92
C LEU A 136 26.06 -23.92 -1.79
N ASP A 137 24.80 -24.26 -1.97
CA ASP A 137 23.75 -23.51 -2.64
C ASP A 137 23.46 -22.25 -1.81
N LEU A 138 23.88 -21.08 -2.31
CA LEU A 138 23.50 -19.79 -1.77
C LEU A 138 22.94 -18.96 -2.92
N GLY A 139 21.69 -18.56 -2.73
CA GLY A 139 20.84 -17.89 -3.70
C GLY A 139 21.37 -16.55 -4.18
N GLU A 140 20.71 -16.11 -5.24
CA GLU A 140 20.85 -14.87 -5.99
C GLU A 140 20.92 -13.65 -5.04
N HIS A 141 22.13 -13.29 -4.62
CA HIS A 141 22.41 -11.99 -4.07
C HIS A 141 22.96 -11.11 -5.19
N GLU A 142 22.21 -10.03 -5.47
CA GLU A 142 22.62 -8.92 -6.31
C GLU A 142 24.08 -8.55 -6.01
N ALA A 143 24.91 -8.61 -7.05
CA ALA A 143 26.28 -8.14 -6.99
C ALA A 143 26.29 -6.62 -6.82
N SER A 144 26.20 -6.17 -5.58
CA SER A 144 26.53 -4.79 -5.21
C SER A 144 28.01 -4.59 -5.53
N LEU A 145 28.27 -3.90 -6.65
CA LEU A 145 29.58 -3.37 -7.01
C LEU A 145 29.96 -2.29 -6.00
N VAL A 146 30.42 -2.74 -4.82
CA VAL A 146 31.14 -1.91 -3.88
C VAL A 146 32.45 -1.54 -4.54
N TRP A 147 32.53 -0.32 -5.09
CA TRP A 147 33.77 0.29 -5.51
C TRP A 147 34.63 0.46 -4.25
N HIS A 148 35.40 -0.56 -3.91
CA HIS A 148 36.53 -0.38 -3.02
C HIS A 148 37.46 0.61 -3.71
N PHE A 149 37.46 1.85 -3.21
CA PHE A 149 38.51 2.82 -3.48
C PHE A 149 39.82 2.15 -3.10
N LEU A 150 40.49 1.55 -4.09
CA LEU A 150 41.85 1.07 -3.93
C LEU A 150 42.66 2.30 -3.48
N PRO A 151 43.32 2.25 -2.31
CA PRO A 151 44.19 3.34 -1.90
C PRO A 151 45.15 3.60 -3.05
N GLN A 152 45.22 4.85 -3.49
CA GLN A 152 46.11 5.23 -4.59
C GLN A 152 47.51 4.66 -4.31
N PRO A 153 48.21 4.13 -5.33
CA PRO A 153 49.52 3.53 -5.14
C PRO A 153 50.41 4.54 -4.41
N CYS A 154 50.67 4.24 -3.14
CA CYS A 154 51.57 5.02 -2.32
C CYS A 154 52.87 5.14 -3.10
N HIS A 155 53.28 6.36 -3.42
CA HIS A 155 54.57 6.63 -4.04
C HIS A 155 55.66 5.80 -3.34
N PRO A 156 56.66 5.30 -4.09
CA PRO A 156 57.67 4.38 -3.56
C PRO A 156 58.22 4.95 -2.26
N ALA A 157 58.22 4.13 -1.22
CA ALA A 157 58.69 4.47 0.12
C ALA A 157 60.01 5.25 0.00
N MET A 158 59.94 6.57 0.19
CA MET A 158 61.12 7.42 0.30
C MET A 158 61.76 7.11 1.65
N THR A 159 62.46 5.99 1.71
CA THR A 159 63.24 5.56 2.87
C THR A 159 64.38 6.55 3.05
N ASP A 160 64.39 7.18 4.23
CA ASP A 160 65.51 7.91 4.85
C ASP A 160 65.64 9.43 4.61
N ALA A 161 64.69 10.09 3.95
CA ALA A 161 64.67 11.55 3.96
C ALA A 161 64.15 12.07 5.30
N THR A 162 65.05 12.39 6.24
CA THR A 162 64.75 12.96 7.57
C THR A 162 64.23 14.41 7.52
N GLY A 163 63.57 14.81 6.45
CA GLY A 163 63.21 16.21 6.16
C GLY A 163 61.72 16.44 5.97
N TRP A 164 61.35 17.73 5.97
CA TRP A 164 60.03 18.17 5.51
C TRP A 164 60.00 18.17 3.98
N HIS A 165 58.87 17.77 3.40
CA HIS A 165 58.61 17.76 1.97
C HIS A 165 57.20 18.23 1.67
N CYS A 166 57.01 18.95 0.56
CA CYS A 166 55.72 19.50 0.16
C CYS A 166 55.53 19.39 -1.36
N VAL A 167 54.46 18.73 -1.80
CA VAL A 167 54.13 18.57 -3.23
C VAL A 167 52.81 19.25 -3.52
N VAL A 168 52.78 20.20 -4.46
CA VAL A 168 51.53 20.84 -4.90
C VAL A 168 50.82 19.93 -5.91
N THR A 169 49.69 19.38 -5.51
CA THR A 169 48.96 18.36 -6.26
C THR A 169 47.93 18.97 -7.20
N GLU A 170 47.26 20.04 -6.80
CA GLU A 170 46.19 20.67 -7.59
C GLU A 170 45.99 22.14 -7.25
N HIS A 171 45.18 22.80 -8.07
CA HIS A 171 44.72 24.17 -7.86
C HIS A 171 43.22 24.26 -8.17
N PHE A 172 42.52 25.12 -7.44
CA PHE A 172 41.10 25.39 -7.68
C PHE A 172 40.76 26.86 -7.43
N VAL A 173 39.66 27.30 -8.05
CA VAL A 173 39.16 28.66 -7.87
C VAL A 173 38.12 28.65 -6.76
N ALA A 174 38.44 29.30 -5.64
CA ALA A 174 37.56 29.42 -4.49
C ALA A 174 36.94 30.83 -4.38
N GLY A 175 35.78 30.91 -3.73
CA GLY A 175 35.01 32.14 -3.55
C GLY A 175 34.05 32.47 -4.71
N GLN A 176 33.22 33.50 -4.52
CA GLN A 176 32.21 33.94 -5.50
C GLN A 176 32.40 35.43 -5.88
N GLY A 177 32.19 35.74 -7.16
CA GLY A 177 32.25 37.10 -7.70
C GLY A 177 33.60 37.80 -7.50
N ALA A 178 33.59 39.02 -7.00
CA ALA A 178 34.81 39.81 -6.76
C ALA A 178 35.77 39.18 -5.73
N ARG A 179 35.29 38.23 -4.92
CA ARG A 179 36.09 37.50 -3.92
C ARG A 179 36.72 36.22 -4.46
N GLN A 180 36.56 35.93 -5.75
CA GLN A 180 37.23 34.78 -6.36
C GLN A 180 38.75 34.89 -6.23
N HIS A 181 39.37 33.79 -5.85
CA HIS A 181 40.81 33.65 -5.68
C HIS A 181 41.22 32.21 -6.01
N VAL A 182 42.52 32.02 -6.24
CA VAL A 182 43.08 30.69 -6.52
C VAL A 182 43.67 30.15 -5.23
N GLU A 183 43.27 28.93 -4.88
CA GLU A 183 43.86 28.13 -3.81
C GLU A 183 44.60 26.94 -4.44
N PHE A 184 45.66 26.53 -3.77
CA PHE A 184 46.51 25.41 -4.15
C PHE A 184 46.37 24.36 -3.06
N ARG A 185 46.21 23.10 -3.48
CA ARG A 185 46.30 21.96 -2.58
C ARG A 185 47.68 21.33 -2.70
N ALA A 186 48.25 20.98 -1.56
CA ALA A 186 49.52 20.27 -1.49
C ALA A 186 49.47 19.16 -0.45
N GLN A 187 50.39 18.22 -0.56
CA GLN A 187 50.64 17.22 0.47
C GLN A 187 51.96 17.54 1.15
N SER A 188 51.91 17.74 2.47
CA SER A 188 53.08 17.92 3.32
C SER A 188 53.39 16.63 4.04
N SER A 189 54.62 16.14 3.91
CA SER A 189 55.11 14.98 4.67
C SER A 189 56.31 15.38 5.52
N THR A 190 56.41 14.77 6.70
CA THR A 190 57.53 14.97 7.64
C THR A 190 57.80 13.66 8.34
N ASN A 191 59.05 13.36 8.63
CA ASN A 191 59.41 12.11 9.27
C ASN A 191 58.68 11.93 10.61
N GLY A 192 58.04 10.78 10.81
CA GLY A 192 57.28 10.46 12.02
C GLY A 192 55.89 11.10 12.13
N ALA A 193 55.44 11.90 11.14
CA ALA A 193 54.10 12.47 11.10
C ALA A 193 53.31 11.94 9.89
N PRO A 194 51.98 11.75 10.00
CA PRO A 194 51.15 11.41 8.85
C PRO A 194 51.17 12.56 7.82
N PRO A 195 51.08 12.25 6.51
CA PRO A 195 50.93 13.26 5.48
C PRO A 195 49.74 14.19 5.77
N GLN A 196 49.93 15.49 5.60
CA GLN A 196 48.91 16.52 5.82
C GLN A 196 48.49 17.14 4.50
N SER A 197 47.17 17.25 4.29
CA SER A 197 46.57 17.99 3.18
C SER A 197 46.62 19.49 3.48
N LEU A 198 47.33 20.25 2.67
CA LEU A 198 47.49 21.70 2.82
C LEU A 198 46.65 22.43 1.78
N VAL A 199 45.90 23.44 2.20
CA VAL A 199 45.22 24.37 1.28
C VAL A 199 45.73 25.79 1.56
N PHE A 200 46.30 26.43 0.54
CA PHE A 200 46.87 27.77 0.68
C PHE A 200 46.75 28.63 -0.57
N ARG A 201 46.90 29.94 -0.40
CA ARG A 201 46.93 30.96 -1.46
C ARG A 201 48.36 31.34 -1.78
N PHE A 202 48.59 31.78 -3.02
CA PHE A 202 49.89 32.30 -3.41
C PHE A 202 50.39 33.45 -2.51
N SER A 203 49.49 34.32 -2.04
CA SER A 203 49.85 35.40 -1.11
C SER A 203 50.34 34.93 0.26
N GLN A 204 49.95 33.72 0.69
CA GLN A 204 50.47 33.12 1.92
C GLN A 204 51.91 32.62 1.72
N VAL A 205 52.23 32.07 0.55
CA VAL A 205 53.62 31.68 0.21
C VAL A 205 54.52 32.91 0.08
N ASP A 206 54.02 34.00 -0.51
CA ASP A 206 54.70 35.30 -0.58
C ASP A 206 55.00 35.88 0.81
N ARG A 207 54.03 35.78 1.72
CA ARG A 207 54.21 36.17 3.12
C ARG A 207 55.24 35.29 3.83
N LEU A 208 55.16 33.97 3.65
CA LEU A 208 56.12 33.02 4.20
C LEU A 208 57.54 33.38 3.78
N LEU A 209 57.78 33.61 2.48
CA LEU A 209 59.12 33.98 2.01
C LEU A 209 59.60 35.31 2.63
N GLY A 210 58.69 36.28 2.75
CA GLY A 210 58.99 37.55 3.44
C GLY A 210 59.40 37.36 4.91
N GLN A 211 58.74 36.45 5.62
CA GLN A 211 59.08 36.12 7.01
C GLN A 211 60.42 35.36 7.10
N LEU A 212 60.64 34.38 6.21
CA LEU A 212 61.91 33.64 6.15
C LEU A 212 63.11 34.56 5.87
N GLY A 213 62.94 35.54 4.98
CA GLY A 213 63.99 36.53 4.68
C GLY A 213 64.33 37.47 5.82
N GLN A 214 63.45 37.60 6.83
CA GLN A 214 63.70 38.41 8.03
C GLN A 214 64.45 37.63 9.12
N MET A 215 64.48 36.30 9.04
CA MET A 215 65.17 35.46 10.01
C MET A 215 66.68 35.66 9.92
N SER A 216 67.31 36.05 11.03
CA SER A 216 68.76 36.27 11.08
C SER A 216 69.56 35.03 10.73
N GLU A 217 69.04 33.86 11.08
CA GLU A 217 69.71 32.59 10.83
C GLU A 217 69.81 32.25 9.34
N LEU A 218 68.89 32.74 8.49
CA LEU A 218 68.83 32.43 7.05
C LEU A 218 69.53 33.48 6.19
N ARG A 219 70.21 34.47 6.79
CA ARG A 219 70.86 35.56 6.03
C ARG A 219 71.97 35.09 5.08
N ASP A 220 72.67 34.02 5.44
CA ASP A 220 73.77 33.46 4.64
C ASP A 220 73.28 32.49 3.56
N VAL A 221 71.97 32.27 3.48
CA VAL A 221 71.35 31.28 2.60
C VAL A 221 70.52 31.98 1.53
N THR A 222 70.78 31.65 0.27
CA THR A 222 69.99 32.17 -0.85
C THR A 222 68.65 31.44 -0.91
N LEU A 223 67.57 32.11 -0.50
CA LEU A 223 66.21 31.57 -0.60
C LEU A 223 65.75 31.44 -2.06
N PRO A 224 64.92 30.44 -2.39
CA PRO A 224 64.42 30.24 -3.75
C PRO A 224 63.53 31.40 -4.17
N ARG A 225 63.55 31.73 -5.47
CA ARG A 225 62.75 32.83 -5.99
C ARG A 225 61.31 32.39 -6.19
N LEU A 226 60.37 33.20 -5.70
CA LEU A 226 58.96 32.95 -5.97
C LEU A 226 58.63 33.09 -7.45
N PRO A 227 57.67 32.30 -7.97
CA PRO A 227 57.14 32.48 -9.30
C PRO A 227 56.59 33.91 -9.47
N PRO A 228 56.69 34.52 -10.67
CA PRO A 228 56.15 35.85 -10.89
C PRO A 228 54.64 35.88 -10.60
N LYS A 229 54.20 36.90 -9.84
CA LYS A 229 52.77 37.05 -9.48
C LYS A 229 51.87 37.18 -10.71
N VAL A 230 52.41 37.82 -11.75
CA VAL A 230 51.74 38.19 -12.98
C VAL A 230 52.71 37.89 -14.13
N THR A 231 52.26 37.07 -15.09
CA THR A 231 52.92 36.88 -16.39
C THR A 231 52.21 37.71 -17.46
N ILE A 232 52.88 37.99 -18.59
CA ILE A 232 52.24 38.62 -19.77
C ILE A 232 51.00 37.83 -20.17
N ARG A 233 51.01 36.50 -20.03
CA ARG A 233 49.84 35.67 -20.29
C ARG A 233 48.69 35.97 -19.33
N SER A 234 48.96 36.06 -18.02
CA SER A 234 47.93 36.36 -17.02
C SER A 234 47.32 37.75 -17.15
N THR A 235 48.03 38.73 -17.74
CA THR A 235 47.46 40.06 -18.00
C THR A 235 46.51 40.07 -19.19
N TRP A 236 46.68 39.18 -20.17
CA TRP A 236 45.84 39.09 -21.36
C TRP A 236 44.71 38.07 -21.23
N ALA A 237 45.02 36.87 -20.73
CA ALA A 237 44.06 35.76 -20.58
C ALA A 237 43.31 35.78 -19.22
N GLY A 238 43.72 36.66 -18.31
CA GLY A 238 43.17 36.75 -16.97
C GLY A 238 43.87 35.83 -15.95
N ARG A 239 43.69 36.15 -14.67
CA ARG A 239 44.34 35.46 -13.53
C ARG A 239 43.87 34.02 -13.29
N PHE A 240 42.81 33.58 -13.98
CA PHE A 240 42.18 32.26 -13.83
C PHE A 240 42.38 31.36 -15.05
N ASP A 241 43.25 31.77 -15.99
CA ASP A 241 43.58 30.96 -17.15
C ASP A 241 44.19 29.62 -16.73
N ALA A 242 43.58 28.51 -17.14
CA ALA A 242 43.96 27.17 -16.68
C ALA A 242 45.42 26.83 -16.99
N THR A 243 45.91 27.26 -18.16
CA THR A 243 47.31 26.99 -18.55
C THR A 243 48.30 27.78 -17.71
N PHE A 244 47.99 29.05 -17.38
CA PHE A 244 48.77 29.84 -16.43
C PHE A 244 48.77 29.20 -15.03
N LEU A 245 47.62 28.69 -14.57
CA LEU A 245 47.53 28.06 -13.26
C LEU A 245 48.32 26.74 -13.18
N GLN A 246 48.27 25.92 -14.24
CA GLN A 246 49.08 24.70 -14.33
C GLN A 246 50.58 24.98 -14.36
N GLU A 247 51.01 25.97 -15.15
CA GLU A 247 52.41 26.42 -15.17
C GLU A 247 52.84 26.91 -13.78
N ARG A 248 51.99 27.73 -13.14
CA ARG A 248 52.25 28.25 -11.80
C ARG A 248 52.29 27.15 -10.74
N GLN A 249 51.45 26.12 -10.86
CA GLN A 249 51.48 24.95 -9.98
C GLN A 249 52.84 24.24 -10.08
N SER A 250 53.32 23.96 -11.29
CA SER A 250 54.63 23.34 -11.52
C SER A 250 55.79 24.16 -10.92
N LEU A 251 55.73 25.49 -11.10
CA LEU A 251 56.70 26.41 -10.52
C LEU A 251 56.64 26.45 -8.98
N LEU A 252 55.44 26.36 -8.39
CA LEU A 252 55.28 26.26 -6.94
C LEU A 252 55.82 24.94 -6.39
N THR A 253 55.61 23.81 -7.08
CA THR A 253 56.21 22.53 -6.70
C THR A 253 57.74 22.63 -6.69
N SER A 254 58.32 23.14 -7.78
CA SER A 254 59.78 23.34 -7.88
C SER A 254 60.30 24.28 -6.76
N PHE A 255 59.57 25.36 -6.47
CA PHE A 255 59.89 26.28 -5.37
C PHE A 255 59.90 25.57 -4.02
N PHE A 256 58.89 24.74 -3.73
CA PHE A 256 58.82 24.01 -2.47
C PHE A 256 59.91 22.93 -2.37
N GLU A 257 60.24 22.24 -3.45
CA GLU A 257 61.36 21.29 -3.49
C GLU A 257 62.70 21.95 -3.18
N GLU A 258 62.98 23.11 -3.81
CA GLU A 258 64.18 23.90 -3.53
C GLU A 258 64.19 24.41 -2.08
N LEU A 259 63.06 24.93 -1.60
CA LEU A 259 62.93 25.42 -0.23
C LEU A 259 63.15 24.29 0.80
N CYS A 260 62.55 23.12 0.56
CA CYS A 260 62.75 21.93 1.39
C CYS A 260 64.22 21.55 1.42
N THR A 261 64.89 21.49 0.26
CA THR A 261 66.31 21.15 0.16
C THR A 261 67.17 22.10 0.99
N ILE A 262 66.93 23.41 0.86
CA ILE A 262 67.66 24.45 1.58
C ILE A 262 67.45 24.35 3.10
N LEU A 263 66.19 24.26 3.55
CA LEU A 263 65.86 24.24 4.97
C LEU A 263 66.27 22.92 5.63
N ASN A 264 66.06 21.78 4.95
CA ASN A 264 66.55 20.49 5.43
C ASN A 264 68.08 20.49 5.52
N GLY A 265 68.80 21.03 4.53
CA GLY A 265 70.26 21.13 4.58
C GLY A 265 70.77 21.91 5.80
N LYS A 266 70.02 22.91 6.27
CA LYS A 266 70.39 23.74 7.41
C LYS A 266 69.97 23.17 8.76
N TYR A 267 68.75 22.64 8.85
CA TYR A 267 68.12 22.28 10.13
C TYR A 267 68.09 20.77 10.41
N SER A 268 68.32 19.90 9.40
CA SER A 268 68.23 18.43 9.57
C SER A 268 69.15 17.86 10.64
N ALA A 269 70.31 18.49 10.89
CA ALA A 269 71.24 18.07 11.93
C ALA A 269 70.76 18.42 13.36
N ILE A 270 69.84 19.37 13.48
CA ILE A 270 69.38 19.93 14.76
C ILE A 270 68.04 19.29 15.16
N GLY A 271 67.14 19.07 14.20
CA GLY A 271 65.81 18.52 14.47
C GLY A 271 64.84 18.71 13.31
N ASN A 272 63.55 18.59 13.61
CA ASN A 272 62.50 18.78 12.62
C ASN A 272 62.44 20.26 12.17
N VAL A 273 62.49 20.48 10.87
CA VAL A 273 62.46 21.81 10.26
C VAL A 273 61.20 22.59 10.65
N LEU A 274 60.06 21.93 10.79
CA LEU A 274 58.80 22.60 11.15
C LEU A 274 58.80 23.16 12.57
N ASP A 275 59.54 22.52 13.49
CA ASP A 275 59.66 22.97 14.88
C ASP A 275 60.73 24.07 15.03
N LEU A 276 61.78 24.01 14.21
CA LEU A 276 62.91 24.94 14.25
C LEU A 276 62.68 26.21 13.42
N CYS A 277 61.82 26.15 12.40
CA CYS A 277 61.51 27.26 11.51
C CYS A 277 60.06 27.71 11.73
N GLU A 278 59.83 28.51 12.78
CA GLU A 278 58.50 28.98 13.22
C GLU A 278 57.61 29.51 12.07
N PRO A 279 58.07 30.39 11.15
CA PRO A 279 57.21 30.86 10.05
C PRO A 279 56.70 29.74 9.14
N LEU A 280 57.52 28.72 8.92
CA LEU A 280 57.15 27.57 8.10
C LEU A 280 56.17 26.67 8.86
N GLY A 281 56.44 26.38 10.14
CA GLY A 281 55.53 25.62 10.99
C GLY A 281 54.15 26.25 11.07
N GLU A 282 54.08 27.57 11.26
CA GLU A 282 52.81 28.33 11.26
C GLU A 282 52.09 28.25 9.91
N PHE A 283 52.82 28.37 8.79
CA PHE A 283 52.25 28.25 7.45
C PHE A 283 51.63 26.86 7.24
N VAL A 284 52.36 25.80 7.55
CA VAL A 284 51.90 24.41 7.40
C VAL A 284 50.69 24.16 8.29
N ALA A 285 50.74 24.56 9.57
CA ALA A 285 49.60 24.41 10.49
C ALA A 285 48.37 25.21 10.04
N SER A 286 48.55 26.42 9.50
CA SER A 286 47.45 27.21 8.96
C SER A 286 46.85 26.58 7.69
N ALA A 287 47.69 26.09 6.77
CA ALA A 287 47.24 25.49 5.53
C ALA A 287 46.59 24.12 5.75
N ALA A 288 47.09 23.34 6.72
CA ALA A 288 46.51 22.06 7.12
C ALA A 288 45.10 22.23 7.71
N ARG A 289 44.90 23.25 8.56
CA ARG A 289 43.57 23.58 9.09
C ARG A 289 42.58 23.90 7.98
N ALA A 290 42.99 24.67 6.98
CA ALA A 290 42.14 24.98 5.83
C ALA A 290 41.77 23.72 5.02
N GLY A 291 42.73 22.81 4.78
CA GLY A 291 42.47 21.53 4.10
C GLY A 291 41.46 20.65 4.87
N SER A 292 41.65 20.51 6.18
CA SER A 292 40.77 19.68 7.01
C SER A 292 39.31 20.16 7.04
N THR A 293 39.07 21.47 6.99
CA THR A 293 37.70 22.01 7.02
C THR A 293 36.92 21.70 5.75
N GLU A 294 37.60 21.62 4.61
CA GLU A 294 36.98 21.29 3.33
C GLU A 294 36.61 19.80 3.27
N GLU A 295 37.52 18.92 3.69
CA GLU A 295 37.27 17.47 3.76
C GLU A 295 36.12 17.14 4.72
N LEU A 296 36.04 17.80 5.87
CA LEU A 296 34.91 17.63 6.79
C LEU A 296 33.59 18.12 6.17
N ALA A 297 33.61 19.22 5.43
CA ALA A 297 32.41 19.74 4.77
C ALA A 297 31.92 18.83 3.64
N THR A 298 32.82 18.21 2.86
CA THR A 298 32.45 17.26 1.81
C THR A 298 31.89 15.97 2.41
N VAL A 299 32.51 15.43 3.46
CA VAL A 299 31.98 14.25 4.17
C VAL A 299 30.60 14.55 4.74
N ALA A 300 30.41 15.68 5.42
CA ALA A 300 29.10 16.08 5.95
C ALA A 300 28.04 16.26 4.86
N ALA A 301 28.42 16.77 3.68
CA ALA A 301 27.52 16.91 2.55
C ALA A 301 27.12 15.55 1.94
N VAL A 302 28.05 14.61 1.86
CA VAL A 302 27.80 13.23 1.40
C VAL A 302 26.91 12.49 2.40
N GLU A 303 27.22 12.57 3.70
CA GLU A 303 26.38 11.98 4.75
C GLU A 303 24.96 12.55 4.71
N ALA A 304 24.81 13.87 4.53
CA ALA A 304 23.51 14.49 4.39
C ALA A 304 22.77 14.08 3.10
N ALA A 305 23.49 13.75 2.03
CA ALA A 305 22.89 13.22 0.81
C ALA A 305 22.40 11.77 1.01
N ILE A 306 23.20 10.93 1.67
CA ILE A 306 22.84 9.54 2.01
C ILE A 306 21.58 9.51 2.88
N ARG A 307 21.55 10.31 3.96
CA ARG A 307 20.37 10.37 4.85
C ARG A 307 19.09 10.77 4.14
N ARG A 308 19.16 11.73 3.22
CA ARG A 308 17.97 12.14 2.43
C ARG A 308 17.47 11.02 1.53
N GLU A 309 18.37 10.19 1.01
CA GLU A 309 17.99 9.07 0.16
C GLU A 309 17.40 7.93 0.99
N GLU A 310 17.97 7.63 2.16
CA GLU A 310 17.40 6.70 3.13
C GLU A 310 15.99 7.15 3.56
N ASP A 311 15.80 8.42 3.89
CA ASP A 311 14.50 8.98 4.26
C ASP A 311 13.47 8.82 3.13
N ARG A 312 13.87 9.02 1.87
CA ARG A 312 12.98 8.80 0.71
C ARG A 312 12.58 7.35 0.56
N GLN A 313 13.53 6.42 0.75
CA GLN A 313 13.24 4.99 0.68
C GLN A 313 12.29 4.54 1.79
N ILE A 314 12.47 5.07 3.01
CA ILE A 314 11.57 4.80 4.14
C ILE A 314 10.15 5.28 3.82
N ILE A 315 10.00 6.51 3.33
CA ILE A 315 8.68 7.06 2.96
C ILE A 315 8.04 6.22 1.85
N ALA A 316 8.80 5.89 0.80
CA ALA A 316 8.28 5.08 -0.31
C ALA A 316 7.82 3.67 0.15
N SER A 317 8.55 3.05 1.08
CA SER A 317 8.16 1.76 1.66
C SER A 317 6.87 1.87 2.49
N GLN A 318 6.76 2.90 3.33
CA GLN A 318 5.57 3.13 4.15
C GLN A 318 4.33 3.41 3.30
N ASP A 319 4.48 4.22 2.25
CA ASP A 319 3.39 4.51 1.32
C ASP A 319 2.93 3.24 0.58
N ALA A 320 3.88 2.39 0.14
CA ALA A 320 3.55 1.12 -0.51
C ALA A 320 2.79 0.15 0.41
N GLU A 321 3.23 0.00 1.67
CA GLU A 321 2.56 -0.82 2.67
C GLU A 321 1.15 -0.30 2.99
N TYR A 322 1.00 1.02 3.09
CA TYR A 322 -0.29 1.66 3.31
C TYR A 322 -1.26 1.42 2.16
N GLU A 323 -0.81 1.58 0.91
CA GLU A 323 -1.61 1.30 -0.27
C GLU A 323 -2.02 -0.18 -0.39
N GLU A 324 -1.15 -1.10 0.01
CA GLU A 324 -1.49 -2.53 0.06
C GLU A 324 -2.56 -2.80 1.13
N SER A 325 -2.41 -2.24 2.32
CA SER A 325 -3.42 -2.36 3.38
C SER A 325 -4.78 -1.82 2.94
N LEU A 326 -4.80 -0.67 2.26
CA LEU A 326 -6.03 -0.08 1.72
C LEU A 326 -6.70 -1.01 0.70
N ARG A 327 -5.90 -1.64 -0.18
CA ARG A 327 -6.39 -2.61 -1.17
C ARG A 327 -6.98 -3.85 -0.50
N GLN A 328 -6.32 -4.37 0.54
CA GLN A 328 -6.81 -5.53 1.28
C GLN A 328 -8.14 -5.24 1.99
N ASP A 329 -8.28 -4.07 2.60
CA ASP A 329 -9.53 -3.70 3.27
C ASP A 329 -10.69 -3.48 2.28
N GLU A 330 -10.41 -2.90 1.12
CA GLU A 330 -11.43 -2.79 0.06
C GLU A 330 -11.87 -4.17 -0.46
N LEU A 331 -10.93 -5.09 -0.67
CA LEU A 331 -11.25 -6.47 -1.06
C LEU A 331 -12.08 -7.19 0.01
N ARG A 332 -11.74 -7.04 1.29
CA ARG A 332 -12.54 -7.59 2.40
C ARG A 332 -13.95 -7.01 2.42
N ARG A 333 -14.10 -5.70 2.19
CA ARG A 333 -15.40 -5.02 2.16
C ARG A 333 -16.26 -5.55 1.00
N ILE A 334 -15.70 -5.70 -0.19
CA ILE A 334 -16.38 -6.26 -1.36
C ILE A 334 -16.80 -7.71 -1.09
N ALA A 335 -15.89 -8.54 -0.57
CA ALA A 335 -16.19 -9.95 -0.27
C ALA A 335 -17.28 -10.11 0.80
N GLN A 336 -17.29 -9.24 1.83
CA GLN A 336 -18.35 -9.21 2.84
C GLN A 336 -19.69 -8.79 2.25
N ALA A 337 -19.72 -7.79 1.38
CA ALA A 337 -20.94 -7.36 0.70
C ALA A 337 -21.51 -8.46 -0.20
N GLU A 338 -20.67 -9.14 -0.98
CA GLU A 338 -21.08 -10.25 -1.85
C GLU A 338 -21.63 -11.43 -1.03
N LYS A 339 -20.98 -11.76 0.10
CA LYS A 339 -21.45 -12.81 1.00
C LYS A 339 -22.82 -12.46 1.60
N ALA A 340 -23.00 -11.23 2.08
CA ALA A 340 -24.27 -10.76 2.62
C ALA A 340 -25.39 -10.75 1.57
N GLU A 341 -25.08 -10.40 0.32
CA GLU A 341 -26.04 -10.46 -0.78
C GLU A 341 -26.45 -11.90 -1.11
N LYS A 342 -25.49 -12.83 -1.18
CA LYS A 342 -25.78 -14.27 -1.39
C LYS A 342 -26.64 -14.83 -0.27
N GLU A 343 -26.32 -14.54 0.99
CA GLU A 343 -27.12 -14.97 2.14
C GLU A 343 -28.55 -14.40 2.09
N ARG A 344 -28.71 -13.13 1.69
CA ARG A 344 -30.04 -12.52 1.50
C ARG A 344 -30.85 -13.22 0.41
N LEU A 345 -30.23 -13.54 -0.73
CA LEU A 345 -30.90 -14.24 -1.84
C LEU A 345 -31.32 -15.66 -1.43
N VAL A 346 -30.46 -16.40 -0.72
CA VAL A 346 -30.79 -17.74 -0.21
C VAL A 346 -31.94 -17.67 0.80
N ALA A 347 -31.89 -16.73 1.75
CA ALA A 347 -32.96 -16.56 2.73
C ALA A 347 -34.31 -16.16 2.07
N GLU A 348 -34.27 -15.32 1.02
CA GLU A 348 -35.48 -14.97 0.27
C GLU A 348 -36.05 -16.16 -0.50
N GLU A 349 -35.19 -16.99 -1.11
CA GLU A 349 -35.61 -18.19 -1.81
C GLU A 349 -36.18 -19.25 -0.86
N GLU A 350 -35.55 -19.48 0.29
CA GLU A 350 -36.05 -20.37 1.35
C GLU A 350 -37.39 -19.87 1.89
N ALA A 351 -37.54 -18.57 2.14
CA ALA A 351 -38.80 -17.98 2.58
C ALA A 351 -39.91 -18.13 1.52
N ARG A 352 -39.57 -18.02 0.23
CA ARG A 352 -40.51 -18.25 -0.87
C ARG A 352 -40.94 -19.72 -0.94
N GLN A 353 -40.00 -20.64 -0.79
CA GLN A 353 -40.28 -22.08 -0.79
C GLN A 353 -41.15 -22.48 0.41
N GLN A 354 -40.87 -21.95 1.61
CA GLN A 354 -41.69 -22.19 2.80
C GLN A 354 -43.11 -21.68 2.62
N LYS A 355 -43.29 -20.44 2.12
CA LYS A 355 -44.63 -19.90 1.83
C LYS A 355 -45.39 -20.73 0.80
N ALA A 356 -44.73 -21.17 -0.27
CA ALA A 356 -45.36 -22.01 -1.27
C ALA A 356 -45.81 -23.37 -0.69
N ALA A 357 -44.98 -23.99 0.16
CA ALA A 357 -45.31 -25.25 0.83
C ALA A 357 -46.46 -25.09 1.84
N GLU A 358 -46.49 -23.97 2.58
CA GLU A 358 -47.59 -23.65 3.50
C GLU A 358 -48.91 -23.38 2.75
N GLU A 359 -48.87 -22.65 1.63
CA GLU A 359 -50.04 -22.41 0.78
C GLU A 359 -50.58 -23.71 0.16
N GLU A 360 -49.69 -24.59 -0.31
CA GLU A 360 -50.09 -25.90 -0.85
C GLU A 360 -50.71 -26.79 0.24
N ALA A 361 -50.10 -26.84 1.42
CA ALA A 361 -50.66 -27.59 2.56
C ALA A 361 -52.03 -27.05 2.99
N ALA A 362 -52.19 -25.72 3.05
CA ALA A 362 -53.47 -25.09 3.37
C ALA A 362 -54.55 -25.37 2.30
N ALA A 363 -54.18 -25.34 1.02
CA ALA A 363 -55.09 -25.66 -0.07
C ALA A 363 -55.61 -27.10 -0.01
N LEU A 364 -54.74 -28.07 0.32
CA LEU A 364 -55.13 -29.47 0.48
C LEU A 364 -56.10 -29.67 1.66
N VAL A 365 -55.87 -29.01 2.79
CA VAL A 365 -56.78 -29.07 3.95
C VAL A 365 -58.13 -28.45 3.62
N GLU A 366 -58.15 -27.33 2.90
CA GLU A 366 -59.39 -26.65 2.51
C GLU A 366 -60.18 -27.48 1.48
N GLU A 367 -59.51 -28.12 0.52
CA GLU A 367 -60.16 -29.02 -0.43
C GLU A 367 -60.82 -30.21 0.29
N GLN A 368 -60.13 -30.82 1.26
CA GLN A 368 -60.69 -31.90 2.07
C GLN A 368 -61.93 -31.44 2.87
N ARG A 369 -61.87 -30.25 3.47
CA ARG A 369 -62.99 -29.65 4.19
C ARG A 369 -64.21 -29.45 3.29
N LEU A 370 -64.02 -28.86 2.11
CA LEU A 370 -65.09 -28.64 1.13
C LEU A 370 -65.69 -29.97 0.65
N ARG A 371 -64.86 -30.97 0.36
CA ARG A 371 -65.34 -32.31 -0.04
C ARG A 371 -66.22 -32.92 1.06
N ARG A 372 -65.82 -32.81 2.33
CA ARG A 372 -66.62 -33.27 3.46
C ARG A 372 -67.94 -32.53 3.61
N GLU A 373 -67.94 -31.20 3.52
CA GLU A 373 -69.17 -30.40 3.56
C GLU A 373 -70.13 -30.76 2.42
N THR A 374 -69.61 -31.00 1.21
CA THR A 374 -70.44 -31.44 0.08
C THR A 374 -71.05 -32.83 0.30
N PHE A 375 -70.27 -33.76 0.87
CA PHE A 375 -70.76 -35.09 1.22
C PHE A 375 -71.86 -35.03 2.28
N ASP A 376 -71.67 -34.24 3.35
CA ASP A 376 -72.65 -34.10 4.43
C ASP A 376 -73.97 -33.48 3.95
N ARG A 377 -73.90 -32.58 2.95
CA ARG A 377 -75.10 -32.00 2.32
C ARG A 377 -75.84 -33.02 1.44
N GLN A 378 -75.12 -33.88 0.72
CA GLN A 378 -75.72 -34.91 -0.15
C GLN A 378 -76.29 -36.08 0.65
N HIS A 379 -75.66 -36.41 1.78
CA HIS A 379 -76.02 -37.54 2.64
C HIS A 379 -76.29 -37.06 4.09
N PRO A 380 -77.40 -36.35 4.32
CA PRO A 380 -77.75 -35.87 5.65
C PRO A 380 -78.03 -37.02 6.62
N LEU A 381 -77.83 -36.75 7.92
CA LEU A 381 -78.13 -37.72 8.97
C LEU A 381 -79.61 -38.10 8.96
N PRO A 382 -79.94 -39.41 9.04
CA PRO A 382 -81.33 -39.86 9.04
C PRO A 382 -82.07 -39.35 10.29
N GLU A 383 -83.32 -38.90 10.10
CA GLU A 383 -84.19 -38.49 11.20
C GLU A 383 -84.55 -39.68 12.11
N ALA A 384 -84.66 -39.42 13.42
CA ALA A 384 -85.03 -40.44 14.40
C ALA A 384 -86.39 -41.07 14.07
N GLY A 385 -86.40 -42.39 13.82
CA GLY A 385 -87.61 -43.18 13.55
C GLY A 385 -87.70 -43.75 12.13
N LYS A 386 -86.85 -43.33 11.20
CA LYS A 386 -86.69 -43.98 9.88
C LYS A 386 -85.74 -45.19 9.98
N PRO A 387 -85.88 -46.21 9.12
CA PRO A 387 -84.94 -47.34 9.10
C PRO A 387 -83.53 -46.81 8.77
N GLN A 388 -82.60 -47.07 9.68
CA GLN A 388 -81.24 -46.56 9.62
C GLN A 388 -80.23 -47.71 9.75
N ALA A 389 -79.11 -47.60 9.04
CA ALA A 389 -77.98 -48.51 9.14
C ALA A 389 -76.84 -47.80 9.88
N THR A 390 -76.38 -48.39 10.99
CA THR A 390 -75.20 -47.90 11.72
C THR A 390 -73.95 -48.58 11.19
N VAL A 391 -73.13 -47.83 10.46
CA VAL A 391 -71.90 -48.34 9.84
C VAL A 391 -70.70 -47.86 10.65
N ARG A 392 -69.89 -48.82 11.14
CA ARG A 392 -68.61 -48.53 11.79
C ARG A 392 -67.49 -48.88 10.82
N PHE A 393 -66.72 -47.89 10.40
CA PHE A 393 -65.53 -48.07 9.59
C PHE A 393 -64.31 -48.22 10.51
N ARG A 394 -63.40 -49.12 10.16
CA ARG A 394 -62.15 -49.36 10.85
C ARG A 394 -61.01 -49.31 9.86
N ALA A 395 -60.11 -48.34 10.02
CA ALA A 395 -58.90 -48.22 9.20
C ALA A 395 -57.83 -49.24 9.60
N ALA A 396 -56.85 -49.43 8.71
CA ALA A 396 -55.66 -50.23 8.98
C ALA A 396 -54.85 -49.71 10.19
N SER A 397 -54.87 -48.40 10.44
CA SER A 397 -54.27 -47.78 11.64
C SER A 397 -54.93 -48.21 12.95
N GLY A 398 -56.13 -48.82 12.88
CA GLY A 398 -56.96 -49.16 14.02
C GLY A 398 -57.94 -48.05 14.42
N ALA A 399 -57.84 -46.86 13.83
CA ALA A 399 -58.83 -45.80 14.00
C ALA A 399 -60.22 -46.28 13.56
N THR A 400 -61.25 -45.89 14.31
CA THR A 400 -62.63 -46.27 14.01
C THR A 400 -63.54 -45.06 13.95
N ILE A 401 -64.31 -44.95 12.87
CA ILE A 401 -65.28 -43.88 12.66
C ILE A 401 -66.66 -44.52 12.51
N GLN A 402 -67.66 -43.97 13.18
CA GLN A 402 -69.02 -44.50 13.15
C GLN A 402 -69.98 -43.43 12.63
N ARG A 403 -70.79 -43.79 11.62
CA ARG A 403 -71.83 -42.92 11.06
C ARG A 403 -73.11 -43.72 10.80
N THR A 404 -74.24 -43.05 10.99
CA THR A 404 -75.56 -43.58 10.64
C THR A 404 -75.96 -43.11 9.24
N PHE A 405 -76.48 -44.03 8.44
CA PHE A 405 -76.97 -43.79 7.09
C PHE A 405 -78.43 -44.23 6.98
N ALA A 406 -79.17 -43.66 6.04
CA ALA A 406 -80.51 -44.13 5.72
C ALA A 406 -80.43 -45.51 5.03
N GLU A 407 -81.41 -46.39 5.26
CA GLU A 407 -81.42 -47.76 4.72
C GLU A 407 -81.35 -47.82 3.17
N ASP A 408 -81.89 -46.80 2.51
CA ASP A 408 -81.92 -46.62 1.04
C ASP A 408 -80.66 -45.94 0.48
N THR A 409 -79.70 -45.58 1.33
CA THR A 409 -78.41 -45.02 0.88
C THR A 409 -77.66 -46.05 0.04
N GLN A 410 -76.98 -45.61 -1.01
CA GLN A 410 -76.16 -46.49 -1.86
C GLN A 410 -74.83 -46.85 -1.21
N VAL A 411 -74.27 -47.99 -1.57
CA VAL A 411 -72.94 -48.42 -1.11
C VAL A 411 -71.83 -47.45 -1.59
N SER A 412 -71.99 -46.81 -2.76
CA SER A 412 -71.09 -45.75 -3.25
C SER A 412 -70.83 -44.63 -2.22
N ALA A 413 -71.88 -44.21 -1.50
CA ALA A 413 -71.78 -43.18 -0.47
C ALA A 413 -70.91 -43.62 0.73
N LEU A 414 -70.75 -44.94 0.97
CA LEU A 414 -69.85 -45.43 2.01
C LEU A 414 -68.38 -45.28 1.59
N PHE A 415 -68.06 -45.50 0.31
CA PHE A 415 -66.73 -45.27 -0.24
C PHE A 415 -66.39 -43.79 -0.24
N GLU A 416 -67.32 -42.94 -0.68
CA GLU A 416 -67.16 -41.49 -0.62
C GLU A 416 -66.96 -41.01 0.83
N PHE A 417 -67.79 -41.48 1.78
CA PHE A 417 -67.62 -41.14 3.20
C PHE A 417 -66.24 -41.55 3.72
N ALA A 418 -65.81 -42.78 3.44
CA ALA A 418 -64.51 -43.26 3.89
C ALA A 418 -63.36 -42.44 3.28
N ALA A 419 -63.52 -41.91 2.07
CA ALA A 419 -62.52 -41.05 1.43
C ALA A 419 -62.46 -39.63 2.03
N VAL A 420 -63.57 -39.09 2.54
CA VAL A 420 -63.64 -37.73 3.14
C VAL A 420 -63.60 -37.71 4.67
N ALA A 421 -63.61 -38.86 5.33
CA ALA A 421 -63.62 -38.93 6.78
C ALA A 421 -62.26 -38.56 7.38
N ASP A 422 -62.30 -37.86 8.53
CA ASP A 422 -61.10 -37.54 9.32
C ASP A 422 -60.56 -38.80 9.98
N TRP A 423 -59.69 -39.51 9.26
CA TRP A 423 -58.93 -40.62 9.84
C TRP A 423 -57.75 -40.07 10.64
N ASP A 424 -57.59 -40.54 11.88
CA ASP A 424 -56.36 -40.34 12.65
C ASP A 424 -55.24 -41.18 12.00
N GLY A 425 -54.55 -40.60 11.01
CA GLY A 425 -53.49 -41.26 10.24
C GLY A 425 -53.27 -40.57 8.88
N PRO A 426 -52.27 -40.99 8.08
CA PRO A 426 -52.15 -40.52 6.70
C PRO A 426 -53.49 -40.77 6.03
N ALA A 427 -54.18 -39.69 5.65
CA ALA A 427 -55.45 -39.74 4.95
C ALA A 427 -55.34 -40.75 3.81
N LEU A 428 -56.42 -41.47 3.49
CA LEU A 428 -56.50 -42.45 2.40
C LEU A 428 -56.30 -41.76 1.03
N GLY A 429 -55.12 -41.18 0.77
CA GLY A 429 -54.67 -40.72 -0.52
C GLY A 429 -54.24 -41.89 -1.41
N ARG A 430 -54.34 -43.11 -0.90
CA ARG A 430 -54.14 -44.37 -1.61
C ARG A 430 -55.49 -45.01 -1.94
N PRO A 431 -55.60 -45.73 -3.07
CA PRO A 431 -56.80 -46.48 -3.38
C PRO A 431 -57.09 -47.52 -2.29
N PHE A 432 -58.34 -47.57 -1.82
CA PHE A 432 -58.78 -48.45 -0.75
C PHE A 432 -60.07 -49.17 -1.11
N ASP A 433 -60.29 -50.30 -0.45
CA ASP A 433 -61.49 -51.12 -0.54
C ASP A 433 -62.23 -51.16 0.80
N LEU A 434 -63.56 -51.30 0.73
CA LEU A 434 -64.40 -51.56 1.90
C LEU A 434 -64.80 -53.03 1.96
N ARG A 435 -64.46 -53.69 3.07
CA ARG A 435 -64.75 -55.11 3.30
C ARG A 435 -65.58 -55.30 4.57
N THR A 436 -66.56 -56.19 4.54
CA THR A 436 -67.29 -56.59 5.76
C THR A 436 -66.48 -57.59 6.57
N SER A 437 -66.75 -57.70 7.88
CA SER A 437 -66.01 -58.62 8.77
C SER A 437 -66.52 -60.06 8.73
N PHE A 438 -67.85 -60.30 8.78
CA PHE A 438 -68.43 -61.65 8.76
C PHE A 438 -69.84 -61.67 8.13
N PRO A 439 -70.07 -62.43 7.03
CA PRO A 439 -69.05 -63.07 6.19
C PRO A 439 -68.17 -62.02 5.51
N VAL A 440 -66.88 -62.31 5.31
CA VAL A 440 -65.97 -61.36 4.64
C VAL A 440 -66.40 -61.20 3.18
N THR A 441 -66.93 -60.02 2.85
CA THR A 441 -67.32 -59.67 1.48
C THR A 441 -66.72 -58.32 1.09
N ASN A 442 -66.15 -58.25 -0.12
CA ASN A 442 -65.74 -56.99 -0.72
C ASN A 442 -66.98 -56.26 -1.27
N LEU A 443 -67.07 -54.96 -1.01
CA LEU A 443 -68.16 -54.10 -1.47
C LEU A 443 -67.89 -53.47 -2.86
N GLN A 444 -66.68 -53.63 -3.40
CA GLN A 444 -66.34 -53.19 -4.75
C GLN A 444 -67.27 -53.86 -5.79
N GLY A 445 -67.82 -53.07 -6.71
CA GLY A 445 -68.79 -53.54 -7.71
C GLY A 445 -70.24 -53.67 -7.21
N LYS A 446 -70.51 -53.39 -5.93
CA LYS A 446 -71.87 -53.29 -5.36
C LYS A 446 -72.31 -51.86 -5.10
N GLU A 447 -71.59 -50.88 -5.64
CA GLU A 447 -71.78 -49.44 -5.40
C GLU A 447 -73.21 -48.96 -5.66
N SER A 448 -73.89 -49.53 -6.65
CA SER A 448 -75.26 -49.19 -7.02
C SER A 448 -76.35 -49.82 -6.14
N GLN A 449 -75.99 -50.77 -5.27
CA GLN A 449 -76.93 -51.42 -4.35
C GLN A 449 -77.19 -50.53 -3.13
N THR A 450 -78.41 -50.60 -2.60
CA THR A 450 -78.74 -49.95 -1.32
C THR A 450 -78.12 -50.69 -0.13
N LEU A 451 -77.96 -50.02 1.01
CA LEU A 451 -77.44 -50.65 2.23
C LEU A 451 -78.28 -51.86 2.68
N ARG A 452 -79.58 -51.83 2.42
CA ARG A 452 -80.49 -52.95 2.66
C ARG A 452 -80.19 -54.15 1.76
N GLU A 453 -80.09 -53.91 0.46
CA GLU A 453 -79.85 -54.96 -0.55
C GLU A 453 -78.47 -55.60 -0.37
N ALA A 454 -77.48 -54.79 0.02
CA ALA A 454 -76.14 -55.25 0.33
C ALA A 454 -76.04 -56.00 1.67
N GLY A 455 -77.11 -56.05 2.47
CA GLY A 455 -77.14 -56.73 3.77
C GLY A 455 -76.36 -56.03 4.88
N LEU A 456 -76.23 -54.70 4.80
CA LEU A 456 -75.48 -53.86 5.75
C LEU A 456 -76.34 -53.25 6.87
N CYS A 457 -77.67 -53.45 6.80
CA CYS A 457 -78.66 -53.04 7.79
C CYS A 457 -78.93 -54.19 8.79
N PRO A 458 -79.12 -53.95 10.11
CA PRO A 458 -79.22 -52.65 10.79
C PRO A 458 -77.90 -52.06 11.29
N SER A 459 -76.86 -52.87 11.44
CA SER A 459 -75.51 -52.39 11.78
C SER A 459 -74.46 -53.30 11.18
N THR A 460 -73.38 -52.70 10.68
CA THR A 460 -72.26 -53.42 10.11
C THR A 460 -70.94 -52.77 10.48
N MET A 461 -69.88 -53.58 10.50
CA MET A 461 -68.51 -53.12 10.64
C MET A 461 -67.79 -53.33 9.31
N LEU A 462 -67.29 -52.23 8.75
CA LEU A 462 -66.49 -52.21 7.54
C LEU A 462 -65.03 -52.01 7.89
N LEU A 463 -64.18 -52.81 7.28
CA LEU A 463 -62.74 -52.70 7.30
C LEU A 463 -62.32 -51.94 6.06
N VAL A 464 -61.55 -50.86 6.25
CA VAL A 464 -60.92 -50.11 5.16
C VAL A 464 -59.58 -50.78 4.88
N ALA A 465 -59.50 -51.50 3.78
CA ALA A 465 -58.28 -52.19 3.35
C ALA A 465 -57.59 -51.35 2.28
N GLU A 466 -56.36 -50.94 2.53
CA GLU A 466 -55.52 -50.32 1.51
C GLU A 466 -55.15 -51.37 0.44
N HIS A 467 -55.00 -50.94 -0.81
CA HIS A 467 -54.42 -51.80 -1.83
C HIS A 467 -52.91 -51.94 -1.57
N ASP A 468 -52.45 -53.18 -1.41
CA ASP A 468 -51.03 -53.52 -1.44
C ASP A 468 -50.57 -53.52 -2.91
N ASP A 469 -50.32 -52.36 -3.50
CA ASP A 469 -49.63 -52.24 -4.80
C ASP A 469 -48.10 -52.35 -4.64
#